data_AF-A0A524I9A2-F1
#
_entry.id   AF-A0A524I9A2-F1
#
_cell.length_a   1.000
_cell.length_b   1.000
_cell.length_c   1.000
_cell.angle_alpha   90.00
_cell.angle_beta   90.00
_cell.angle_gamma   90.00
#
_symmetry.space_group_name_H-M   'P 1'
#
loop_
_entity.id
_entity.type
_entity.pdbx_description
1 polymer ?
#
loop_
_entity_poly.entity_id
_entity_poly.type
_entity_poly.pdbx_seq_one_letter_code
_entity_poly.pdbx_strand_id
1 'polypeptide(L)' 'LWLRYGEDMTIEAIATSLGKSRLAVRLLLHRARKSLMKRVCPVPAPVEATKAAAVKGTPLG' A
#
# COMPACT_ATOMS: atom_id res chain seq x y z
N LEU A 1 8.95 0.76 4.89
CA LEU A 1 8.53 1.85 5.79
C LEU A 1 9.24 1.71 7.14
N TRP A 2 9.18 0.53 7.77
CA TRP A 2 9.89 0.21 9.01
C TRP A 2 11.36 0.63 9.03
N LEU A 3 12.15 0.23 8.02
CA LEU A 3 13.57 0.60 7.97
C LEU A 3 13.84 2.11 8.07
N ARG A 4 12.93 2.96 7.59
CA ARG A 4 13.12 4.42 7.65
C ARG A 4 12.59 5.05 8.95
N TYR A 5 11.50 4.55 9.50
CA TYR A 5 10.80 5.19 10.63
C TYR A 5 10.90 4.43 11.96
N GLY A 6 11.23 3.14 11.92
CA GLY A 6 11.47 2.29 13.09
C GLY A 6 12.96 2.09 13.36
N GLU A 7 13.79 1.97 12.32
CA GLU A 7 15.25 1.79 12.43
C GLU A 7 16.05 3.06 12.11
N ASP A 8 15.37 4.16 11.80
CA ASP A 8 15.97 5.46 11.39
C ASP A 8 17.02 5.40 10.25
N MET A 9 17.07 4.32 9.47
CA MET A 9 18.06 4.17 8.41
C MET A 9 17.92 5.27 7.35
N THR A 10 19.05 5.73 6.83
CA THR A 10 19.08 6.67 5.71
C THR A 10 18.56 6.01 4.42
N ILE A 11 18.09 6.82 3.47
CA ILE A 11 17.61 6.32 2.16
C ILE A 11 18.71 5.55 1.42
N GLU A 12 19.98 5.94 1.62
CA GLU A 12 21.14 5.31 1.01
C GLU A 12 21.41 3.94 1.61
N ALA A 13 21.39 3.81 2.94
CA ALA A 13 21.53 2.52 3.61
C ALA A 13 20.40 1.57 3.19
N ILE A 14 19.16 2.06 3.13
CA ILE A 14 18.01 1.27 2.66
C ILE A 14 18.20 0.82 1.21
N ALA A 15 18.70 1.71 0.34
CA ALA A 15 18.96 1.39 -1.07
C ALA A 15 20.00 0.26 -1.20
N THR A 16 21.09 0.34 -0.45
CA THR A 16 22.14 -0.69 -0.38
C THR A 16 21.59 -2.01 0.14
N SER A 17 20.88 -2.02 1.28
CA SER A 17 20.32 -3.24 1.86
C SER A 17 19.29 -3.92 0.97
N LEU A 18 18.55 -3.17 0.16
CA LEU A 18 17.53 -3.71 -0.75
C LEU A 18 18.04 -3.98 -2.17
N GLY A 19 19.28 -3.63 -2.50
CA GLY A 19 19.82 -3.70 -3.87
C GLY A 19 19.02 -2.85 -4.87
N LYS A 20 18.52 -1.68 -4.44
CA LYS A 20 17.66 -0.80 -5.27
C LYS A 20 18.28 0.59 -5.41
N SER A 21 17.86 1.32 -6.43
CA SER A 21 18.25 2.73 -6.57
C SER A 21 17.58 3.61 -5.51
N ARG A 22 18.23 4.74 -5.16
CA ARG A 22 17.67 5.74 -4.21
C ARG A 22 16.27 6.19 -4.63
N LEU A 23 16.04 6.37 -5.94
CA LEU A 23 14.75 6.76 -6.48
C LEU A 23 13.68 5.69 -6.24
N ALA A 24 13.99 4.42 -6.47
CA ALA A 24 13.06 3.31 -6.22
C ALA A 24 12.66 3.25 -4.74
N VAL A 25 13.60 3.48 -3.81
CA VAL A 25 13.31 3.54 -2.36
C VAL A 25 12.38 4.72 -2.03
N ARG A 26 12.63 5.90 -2.60
CA ARG A 26 11.75 7.08 -2.40
C ARG A 26 10.33 6.82 -2.88
N LEU A 27 10.18 6.21 -4.05
CA LEU A 27 8.87 5.83 -4.60
C LEU A 27 8.17 4.79 -3.71
N LEU A 28 8.90 3.78 -3.24
CA LEU A 28 8.37 2.75 -2.34
C LEU A 28 7.87 3.36 -1.03
N LEU A 29 8.65 4.25 -0.41
CA LEU A 29 8.27 4.93 0.82
C LEU A 29 7.06 5.85 0.62
N HIS A 30 7.03 6.58 -0.50
CA HIS A 30 5.88 7.42 -0.84
C HIS A 30 4.60 6.59 -1.01
N ARG A 31 4.67 5.48 -1.77
CA ARG A 31 3.53 4.57 -1.97
C ARG A 31 3.09 3.95 -0.64
N ALA A 32 4.02 3.50 0.20
CA ALA A 32 3.72 2.95 1.51
C ALA A 32 3.02 3.98 2.42
N ARG A 33 3.50 5.23 2.45
CA ARG A 33 2.83 6.34 3.16
C ARG A 33 1.41 6.56 2.63
N LYS A 34 1.23 6.65 1.32
CA LYS A 34 -0.09 6.84 0.69
C LYS A 34 -1.05 5.71 1.04
N SER A 35 -0.59 4.46 0.98
CA SER A 35 -1.39 3.29 1.36
C SER A 35 -1.74 3.28 2.85
N LEU A 36 -0.83 3.73 3.71
CA LEU A 36 -1.09 3.86 5.14
C LEU A 36 -2.10 4.97 5.42
N MET A 37 -1.96 6.14 4.79
CA MET A 37 -2.93 7.24 4.92
C MET A 37 -4.34 6.81 4.53
N LYS A 38 -4.50 6.01 3.47
CA LYS A 38 -5.82 5.46 3.09
C LYS A 38 -6.44 4.53 4.16
N ARG A 39 -5.61 3.86 4.96
CA ARG A 39 -6.07 2.92 6.00
C ARG A 39 -6.34 3.62 7.33
N VAL A 40 -5.54 4.62 7.66
CA VAL A 40 -5.59 5.34 8.95
C VAL A 40 -6.50 6.56 8.90
N CYS A 41 -6.62 7.19 7.72
CA CYS A 41 -7.64 8.19 7.45
C CYS A 41 -8.66 7.56 6.50
N PRO A 42 -9.65 6.81 7.01
CA PRO A 42 -10.81 6.47 6.24
C PRO A 42 -11.53 7.78 5.93
N VAL A 43 -11.26 8.36 4.77
CA VAL A 43 -12.22 9.29 4.17
C VAL A 43 -13.52 8.51 4.12
N PRO A 44 -14.63 8.99 4.73
CA PRO A 44 -15.89 8.30 4.64
C PRO A 44 -16.17 8.09 3.16
N ALA A 45 -16.20 6.84 2.74
CA ALA A 45 -16.55 6.49 1.38
C ALA A 45 -17.91 7.15 1.11
N PRO A 46 -18.09 7.84 -0.04
CA PRO A 46 -19.43 8.22 -0.44
C PRO A 46 -20.27 6.94 -0.43
N VAL A 47 -21.33 6.96 0.37
CA VAL A 47 -22.33 5.91 0.47
C VAL A 47 -23.01 5.79 -0.89
N GLU A 48 -22.46 4.98 -1.79
CA GLU A 48 -23.05 4.42 -3.02
C GLU A 48 -21.89 3.81 -3.85
N ALA A 49 -21.89 2.56 -4.30
CA ALA A 49 -22.98 1.66 -4.61
C ALA A 49 -22.61 0.22 -4.23
N THR A 50 -23.48 -0.38 -3.43
CA THR A 50 -23.72 -1.83 -3.47
C THR A 50 -24.29 -2.20 -4.84
N LYS A 51 -23.49 -2.77 -5.75
CA LYS A 51 -23.98 -3.86 -6.62
C LYS A 51 -22.87 -4.65 -7.31
N ALA A 52 -22.94 -5.96 -7.09
CA ALA A 52 -22.54 -7.06 -7.96
C ALA A 52 -21.06 -7.24 -8.28
N ALA A 53 -20.43 -8.15 -7.53
CA ALA A 53 -19.51 -9.12 -8.10
C ALA A 53 -19.38 -10.35 -7.19
N ALA A 54 -20.27 -11.33 -7.36
CA ALA A 54 -19.97 -12.75 -7.21
C ALA A 54 -21.20 -13.59 -7.57
N VAL A 55 -21.59 -13.57 -8.86
CA VAL A 55 -22.23 -14.77 -9.42
C VAL A 55 -21.10 -15.78 -9.61
N LYS A 56 -21.04 -16.79 -8.73
CA LYS A 56 -20.24 -17.99 -8.93
C LYS A 56 -21.22 -19.14 -8.91
N GLY A 57 -21.49 -19.68 -10.10
CA GLY A 57 -22.55 -20.65 -10.32
C GLY A 57 -22.29 -22.00 -9.68
N THR A 58 -23.34 -22.83 -9.70
CA THR A 58 -23.36 -24.28 -9.92
C THR A 58 -24.82 -24.68 -10.15
N PRO A 59 -25.13 -25.59 -11.10
CA PRO A 59 -26.49 -25.87 -11.59
C PRO A 59 -27.19 -26.92 -10.72
N LEU A 60 -28.52 -27.07 -10.85
CA LEU A 60 -29.31 -28.30 -10.64
C LEU A 60 -30.81 -28.00 -10.77
N GLY A 61 -31.51 -28.73 -11.64
CA GLY A 61 -32.97 -28.69 -11.82
C GLY A 61 -33.38 -28.79 -13.27
#